data_AF-A0A3C1YCK9-F1
#
_entry.id   AF-A0A3C1YCK9-F1
#
_cell.length_a   1.000
_cell.length_b   1.000
_cell.length_c   1.000
_cell.angle_alpha   90.00
_cell.angle_beta   90.00
_cell.angle_gamma   90.00
#
_symmetry.space_group_name_H-M   'P 1'
#
loop_
_entity.id
_entity.type
_entity.pdbx_description
1 polymer ?
#
loop_
_entity_poly.entity_id
_entity_poly.type
_entity_poly.pdbx_seq_one_letter_code
_entity_poly.pdbx_strand_id
1 'polypeptide(L)'
;MVKQALAQGYSPVYTRDRWADDFDSPHVFKLPDLPYNGDNRMDEPFHWGSGPYAVLLATFLSKYIKLIGFDLYGIHGKLNNVYENTSGYLKNTDDQVDWSYWVYQMAKIFELNQDKTFHIYNLEDWKLPKQWNFSNIKVDNIANL
;
A
#
# COMPACT_ATOMS: atom_id res chain seq x y z
N MET A 1 -9.09 5.42 12.00
CA MET A 1 -7.86 6.07 11.52
C MET A 1 -8.04 7.55 11.20
N VAL A 2 -8.92 7.99 10.28
CA VAL A 2 -9.06 9.43 9.93
C VAL A 2 -9.26 10.35 11.14
N LYS A 3 -10.24 10.06 12.02
CA LYS A 3 -10.47 10.86 13.25
C LYS A 3 -9.23 10.96 14.15
N GLN A 4 -8.51 9.85 14.32
CA GLN A 4 -7.28 9.80 15.13
C GLN A 4 -6.15 10.62 14.48
N ALA A 5 -6.01 10.54 13.16
CA ALA A 5 -5.00 11.28 12.42
C ALA A 5 -5.25 12.80 12.53
N LEU A 6 -6.50 13.23 12.34
CA LEU A 6 -6.90 14.64 12.51
C LEU A 6 -6.71 15.12 13.94
N ALA A 7 -7.07 14.32 14.95
CA ALA A 7 -6.87 14.66 16.36
C ALA A 7 -5.39 14.82 16.73
N GLN A 8 -4.48 14.19 15.98
CA GLN A 8 -3.03 14.34 16.15
C GLN A 8 -2.42 15.42 15.25
N GLY A 9 -3.24 16.16 14.48
CA GLY A 9 -2.79 17.26 13.63
C GLY A 9 -2.13 16.83 12.32
N TYR A 10 -2.29 15.56 11.90
CA TYR A 10 -1.75 15.12 10.61
C TYR A 10 -2.53 15.70 9.44
N SER A 11 -1.81 16.16 8.42
CA SER A 11 -2.35 16.69 7.17
C SER A 11 -1.32 16.53 6.05
N PRO A 12 -1.73 16.14 4.81
CA PRO A 12 -3.08 15.73 4.41
C PRO A 12 -3.48 14.33 4.89
N VAL A 13 -4.79 14.08 5.07
CA VAL A 13 -5.35 12.74 5.34
C VAL A 13 -6.22 12.30 4.16
N TYR A 14 -5.88 11.17 3.53
CA TYR A 14 -6.64 10.63 2.42
C TYR A 14 -7.61 9.52 2.88
N THR A 15 -8.84 9.55 2.37
CA THR A 15 -9.86 8.53 2.62
C THR A 15 -10.68 8.24 1.37
N ARG A 16 -11.44 7.14 1.37
CA ARG A 16 -12.32 6.78 0.24
C ARG A 16 -13.41 7.84 0.08
N ASP A 17 -13.80 8.10 -1.16
CA ASP A 17 -14.83 9.08 -1.52
C ASP A 17 -16.10 8.96 -0.66
N ARG A 18 -16.65 7.75 -0.56
CA ARG A 18 -17.83 7.42 0.26
C ARG A 18 -17.75 7.76 1.75
N TRP A 19 -16.56 8.04 2.28
CA TRP A 19 -16.31 8.40 3.68
C TRP A 19 -15.76 9.81 3.81
N ALA A 20 -15.36 10.48 2.72
CA ALA A 20 -14.75 11.79 2.79
C ALA A 20 -15.73 12.81 3.39
N ASP A 21 -16.99 12.73 2.97
CA ASP A 21 -18.06 13.63 3.42
C ASP A 21 -18.47 13.40 4.89
N ASP A 22 -18.02 12.29 5.52
CA ASP A 22 -18.23 12.04 6.97
C ASP A 22 -17.31 12.91 7.85
N PHE A 23 -16.37 13.64 7.26
CA PHE A 23 -15.38 14.45 7.97
C PHE A 23 -15.46 15.92 7.54
N ASP A 24 -15.96 16.77 8.45
CA ASP A 24 -15.93 18.23 8.29
C ASP A 24 -14.53 18.77 8.60
N SER A 25 -13.59 18.56 7.67
CA SER A 25 -12.22 19.05 7.80
C SER A 25 -11.60 19.35 6.43
N PRO A 26 -10.98 20.53 6.24
CA PRO A 26 -10.28 20.88 5.00
C PRO A 26 -9.00 20.06 4.78
N HIS A 27 -8.61 19.22 5.74
CA HIS A 27 -7.44 18.36 5.66
C HIS A 27 -7.76 16.93 5.20
N VAL A 28 -9.04 16.62 4.97
CA VAL A 28 -9.47 15.34 4.44
C VAL A 28 -9.63 15.43 2.93
N PHE A 29 -8.92 14.55 2.23
CA PHE A 29 -8.90 14.47 0.78
C PHE A 29 -9.43 13.11 0.32
N LYS A 30 -10.04 13.11 -0.87
CA LYS A 30 -10.51 11.88 -1.53
C LYS A 30 -9.30 11.14 -2.12
N LEU A 31 -9.26 9.84 -1.92
CA LEU A 31 -8.34 8.95 -2.65
C LEU A 31 -8.66 9.00 -4.14
N PRO A 32 -7.66 8.83 -5.02
CA PRO A 32 -7.90 8.74 -6.46
C PRO A 32 -8.74 7.50 -6.78
N ASP A 33 -9.57 7.61 -7.82
CA ASP A 33 -10.24 6.45 -8.40
C ASP A 33 -9.23 5.46 -8.96
N LEU A 34 -9.61 4.18 -9.03
CA LEU A 34 -8.77 3.19 -9.69
C LEU A 34 -8.69 3.52 -11.19
N PRO A 35 -7.50 3.48 -11.80
CA PRO A 35 -7.31 3.88 -13.20
C PRO A 35 -7.78 2.83 -14.21
N TYR A 36 -8.62 1.88 -13.78
CA TYR A 36 -9.14 0.79 -14.58
C TYR A 36 -10.42 0.22 -13.96
N ASN A 37 -11.22 -0.48 -14.76
CA ASN A 37 -12.32 -1.31 -14.30
C ASN A 37 -11.94 -2.77 -14.56
N GLY A 38 -12.12 -3.65 -13.58
CA GLY A 38 -11.87 -5.08 -13.72
C GLY A 38 -13.08 -5.92 -13.32
N ASP A 39 -13.03 -7.20 -13.68
CA ASP A 39 -14.15 -8.13 -13.49
C ASP A 39 -14.03 -8.96 -12.21
N ASN A 40 -12.94 -8.78 -11.44
CA ASN A 40 -12.70 -9.57 -10.22
C ASN A 40 -13.00 -8.75 -8.98
N ARG A 41 -13.33 -9.45 -7.89
CA ARG A 41 -13.48 -8.85 -6.56
C ARG A 41 -12.24 -8.03 -6.11
N MET A 42 -11.04 -8.42 -6.53
CA MET A 42 -9.80 -7.70 -6.23
C MET A 42 -9.70 -6.34 -6.93
N ASP A 43 -10.50 -6.13 -7.99
CA ASP A 43 -10.57 -4.89 -8.78
C ASP A 43 -11.54 -3.88 -8.19
N GLU A 44 -12.39 -4.29 -7.24
CA GLU A 44 -13.34 -3.37 -6.63
C GLU A 44 -12.63 -2.46 -5.60
N PRO A 45 -12.81 -1.12 -5.66
CA PRO A 45 -12.22 -0.16 -4.73
C PRO A 45 -12.44 -0.49 -3.24
N PHE A 46 -13.53 -1.19 -2.92
CA PHE A 46 -13.87 -1.62 -1.57
C PHE A 46 -12.85 -2.61 -0.98
N HIS A 47 -12.22 -3.41 -1.85
CA HIS A 47 -11.24 -4.44 -1.52
C HIS A 47 -9.79 -3.94 -1.57
N TRP A 48 -9.56 -2.65 -1.84
CA TRP A 48 -8.25 -2.02 -1.81
C TRP A 48 -7.94 -1.42 -0.44
N GLY A 49 -6.83 -1.85 0.17
CA GLY A 49 -6.36 -1.34 1.46
C GLY A 49 -5.57 -0.02 1.34
N SER A 50 -5.17 0.54 2.48
CA SER A 50 -4.37 1.77 2.54
C SER A 50 -3.01 1.64 1.85
N GLY A 51 -2.37 0.46 1.90
CA GLY A 51 -1.08 0.21 1.24
C GLY A 51 -1.12 0.43 -0.28
N PRO A 52 -1.93 -0.35 -1.03
CA PRO A 52 -2.12 -0.15 -2.47
C PRO A 52 -2.56 1.27 -2.84
N TYR A 53 -3.46 1.88 -2.06
CA TYR A 53 -3.86 3.27 -2.30
C TYR A 53 -2.74 4.28 -2.08
N ALA A 54 -1.86 4.08 -1.09
CA ALA A 54 -0.71 4.94 -0.88
C ALA A 54 0.24 4.89 -2.08
N VAL A 55 0.46 3.71 -2.65
CA VAL A 55 1.29 3.54 -3.85
C VAL A 55 0.61 4.14 -5.07
N LEU A 56 -0.70 3.92 -5.25
CA LEU A 56 -1.48 4.55 -6.32
C LEU A 56 -1.39 6.08 -6.23
N LEU A 57 -1.63 6.66 -5.05
CA LEU A 57 -1.50 8.09 -4.83
C LEU A 57 -0.10 8.60 -5.18
N ALA A 58 0.96 7.87 -4.79
CA ALA A 58 2.33 8.24 -5.12
C ALA A 58 2.59 8.35 -6.64
N THR A 59 1.84 7.60 -7.48
CA THR A 59 1.95 7.68 -8.95
C THR A 59 1.50 9.04 -9.51
N PHE A 60 0.62 9.75 -8.81
CA PHE A 60 0.20 11.11 -9.15
C PHE A 60 1.20 12.18 -8.68
N LEU A 61 2.06 11.84 -7.72
CA LEU A 61 2.95 12.79 -7.03
C LEU A 61 4.39 12.71 -7.53
N SER A 62 4.84 11.56 -8.05
CA SER A 62 6.24 11.37 -8.44
C SER A 62 6.41 10.39 -9.60
N LYS A 63 7.48 10.59 -10.38
CA LYS A 63 7.99 9.60 -11.35
C LYS A 63 8.92 8.56 -10.72
N TYR A 64 9.49 8.86 -9.56
CA TYR A 64 10.41 7.98 -8.83
C TYR A 64 9.83 7.70 -7.45
N ILE A 65 9.38 6.47 -7.23
CA ILE A 65 8.62 6.07 -6.06
C ILE A 65 9.46 5.04 -5.30
N LYS A 66 9.77 5.30 -4.03
CA LYS A 66 10.48 4.37 -3.16
C LYS A 66 9.49 3.66 -2.26
N LEU A 67 9.51 2.34 -2.25
CA LEU A 67 8.73 1.50 -1.36
C LEU A 67 9.69 0.88 -0.36
N ILE A 68 9.50 1.12 0.93
CA ILE A 68 10.42 0.68 1.99
C ILE A 68 9.66 -0.26 2.93
N GLY A 69 10.18 -1.47 3.17
CA GLY A 69 9.57 -2.42 4.10
C GLY A 69 8.16 -2.85 3.70
N PHE A 70 7.92 -3.07 2.40
CA PHE A 70 6.65 -3.59 1.89
C PHE A 70 6.62 -5.12 1.98
N ASP A 71 6.29 -5.62 3.16
CA ASP A 71 6.57 -7.00 3.56
C ASP A 71 5.32 -7.86 3.33
N LEU A 72 5.12 -8.31 2.09
CA LEU A 72 4.00 -9.17 1.70
C LEU A 72 3.89 -10.45 2.54
N TYR A 73 5.03 -11.01 2.96
CA TYR A 73 5.11 -12.32 3.59
C TYR A 73 5.32 -12.17 5.08
N GLY A 74 4.61 -12.98 5.87
CA GLY A 74 4.88 -13.07 7.29
C GLY A 74 6.22 -13.73 7.61
N ILE A 75 6.70 -13.52 8.83
CA ILE A 75 7.92 -14.14 9.34
C ILE A 75 7.52 -15.41 10.08
N HIS A 76 8.02 -16.57 9.63
CA HIS A 76 7.65 -17.89 10.18
C HIS A 76 6.12 -18.13 10.21
N GLY A 77 5.40 -17.61 9.20
CA GLY A 77 3.94 -17.71 9.09
C GLY A 77 3.16 -16.77 10.01
N LYS A 78 3.85 -15.86 10.70
CA LYS A 78 3.26 -14.89 11.62
C LYS A 78 3.29 -13.47 11.06
N LEU A 79 2.38 -12.65 11.57
CA LEU A 79 2.32 -11.24 11.25
C LEU A 79 3.68 -10.56 11.49
N ASN A 80 4.03 -9.62 10.62
CA ASN A 80 5.26 -8.84 10.66
C ASN A 80 5.00 -7.36 10.37
N ASN A 81 3.87 -6.85 10.85
CA ASN A 81 3.50 -5.47 10.62
C ASN A 81 4.27 -4.55 11.58
N VAL A 82 4.85 -3.45 11.10
CA VAL A 82 5.59 -2.50 11.96
C VAL A 82 4.76 -1.91 13.11
N TYR A 83 3.43 -1.92 12.99
CA TYR A 83 2.49 -1.46 14.02
C TYR A 83 1.89 -2.61 14.85
N GLU A 84 2.35 -3.85 14.67
CA GLU A 84 1.87 -4.99 15.46
C GLU A 84 2.04 -4.77 16.97
N ASN A 85 1.19 -5.43 17.76
CA ASN A 85 1.11 -5.27 19.22
C ASN A 85 0.70 -3.86 19.71
N THR A 86 0.44 -2.90 18.82
CA THR A 86 -0.09 -1.58 19.19
C THR A 86 -1.62 -1.58 19.23
N SER A 87 -2.21 -0.55 19.85
CA SER A 87 -3.67 -0.43 19.95
C SER A 87 -4.31 -0.31 18.55
N GLY A 88 -5.26 -1.21 18.26
CA GLY A 88 -5.96 -1.26 16.97
C GLY A 88 -5.28 -2.13 15.91
N TYR A 89 -4.16 -2.77 16.23
CA TYR A 89 -3.46 -3.71 15.36
C TYR A 89 -3.41 -5.11 15.97
N LEU A 90 -3.24 -6.10 15.09
CA LEU A 90 -3.04 -7.50 15.46
C LEU A 90 -1.69 -7.70 16.16
N LYS A 91 -1.55 -8.81 16.86
CA LYS A 91 -0.34 -9.20 17.57
C LYS A 91 0.62 -9.90 16.63
N ASN A 92 1.91 -9.88 16.97
CA ASN A 92 2.93 -10.63 16.25
C ASN A 92 2.79 -12.17 16.38
N THR A 93 1.95 -12.64 17.30
CA THR A 93 1.61 -14.06 17.44
C THR A 93 0.47 -14.51 16.51
N ASP A 94 -0.25 -13.55 15.93
CA ASP A 94 -1.33 -13.82 15.00
C ASP A 94 -0.77 -14.32 13.66
N ASP A 95 -1.59 -15.08 12.93
CA ASP A 95 -1.20 -15.60 11.63
C ASP A 95 -1.03 -14.48 10.61
N GLN A 96 -0.13 -14.70 9.66
CA GLN A 96 0.09 -13.75 8.56
C GLN A 96 -1.21 -13.52 7.78
N VAL A 97 -1.38 -12.29 7.28
CA VAL A 97 -2.51 -11.93 6.44
C VAL A 97 -2.32 -12.51 5.03
N ASP A 98 -3.41 -12.93 4.38
CA ASP A 98 -3.36 -13.29 2.97
C ASP A 98 -2.99 -12.06 2.12
N TRP A 99 -1.81 -12.12 1.51
CA TRP A 99 -1.21 -11.06 0.72
C TRP A 99 -1.57 -11.14 -0.77
N SER A 100 -2.37 -12.13 -1.19
CA SER A 100 -2.70 -12.38 -2.60
C SER A 100 -3.33 -11.15 -3.29
N TYR A 101 -4.22 -10.45 -2.60
CA TYR A 101 -4.86 -9.22 -3.09
C TYR A 101 -3.82 -8.12 -3.30
N TRP A 102 -2.89 -7.94 -2.37
CA TRP A 102 -1.84 -6.93 -2.49
C TRP A 102 -0.92 -7.22 -3.67
N VAL A 103 -0.53 -8.49 -3.88
CA VAL A 103 0.28 -8.86 -5.04
C VAL A 103 -0.42 -8.53 -6.35
N TYR A 104 -1.71 -8.84 -6.46
CA TYR A 104 -2.50 -8.51 -7.64
C TYR A 104 -2.63 -6.99 -7.85
N GLN A 105 -3.04 -6.25 -6.82
CA GLN A 105 -3.33 -4.81 -6.91
C GLN A 105 -2.07 -3.99 -7.20
N MET A 106 -0.95 -4.35 -6.59
CA MET A 106 0.34 -3.73 -6.85
C MET A 106 0.81 -4.00 -8.29
N ALA A 107 0.63 -5.23 -8.79
CA ALA A 107 0.95 -5.54 -10.18
C ALA A 107 0.17 -4.65 -11.16
N LYS A 108 -1.12 -4.38 -10.88
CA LYS A 108 -1.94 -3.45 -11.67
C LYS A 108 -1.41 -2.02 -11.65
N ILE A 109 -0.97 -1.53 -10.49
CA ILE A 109 -0.35 -0.21 -10.39
C ILE A 109 0.94 -0.16 -11.25
N PHE A 110 1.81 -1.16 -11.14
CA PHE A 110 3.06 -1.19 -11.89
C PHE A 110 2.82 -1.29 -13.41
N GLU A 111 1.87 -2.14 -13.82
CA GLU A 111 1.45 -2.35 -15.22
C GLU A 111 0.97 -1.05 -15.87
N LEU A 112 0.12 -0.28 -15.18
CA LEU A 112 -0.52 0.92 -15.71
C LEU A 112 0.36 2.18 -15.64
N ASN A 113 1.51 2.12 -14.96
CA ASN A 113 2.39 3.27 -14.72
C ASN A 113 3.83 3.01 -15.24
N GLN A 114 3.96 2.54 -16.48
CA GLN A 114 5.25 2.20 -17.09
C GLN A 114 6.21 3.39 -17.23
N ASP A 115 5.69 4.62 -17.18
CA ASP A 115 6.48 5.87 -17.19
C ASP A 115 7.17 6.17 -15.85
N LYS A 116 6.87 5.42 -14.79
CA LYS A 116 7.34 5.65 -13.41
C LYS A 116 8.26 4.54 -12.95
N THR A 117 9.29 4.86 -12.19
CA THR A 117 10.17 3.88 -11.56
C THR A 117 9.73 3.59 -10.12
N PHE A 118 9.50 2.32 -9.82
CA PHE A 118 9.23 1.81 -8.47
C PHE A 118 10.49 1.15 -7.93
N HIS A 119 11.11 1.76 -6.93
CA HIS A 119 12.30 1.22 -6.27
C HIS A 119 11.90 0.62 -4.92
N ILE A 120 11.95 -0.70 -4.82
CA ILE A 120 11.56 -1.46 -3.64
C ILE A 120 12.82 -1.75 -2.83
N TYR A 121 12.84 -1.28 -1.60
CA TYR A 121 13.88 -1.57 -0.60
C TYR A 121 13.31 -2.56 0.42
N ASN A 122 13.88 -3.76 0.48
CA ASN A 122 13.44 -4.80 1.40
C ASN A 122 14.63 -5.61 1.95
N LEU A 123 14.36 -6.56 2.85
CA LEU A 123 15.34 -7.50 3.40
C LEU A 123 15.95 -8.37 2.30
N GLU A 124 17.19 -8.82 2.51
CA GLU A 124 17.97 -9.58 1.51
C GLU A 124 17.27 -10.86 1.04
N ASP A 125 16.55 -11.53 1.93
CA ASP A 125 15.85 -12.77 1.68
C ASP A 125 14.43 -12.57 1.13
N TRP A 126 13.93 -11.33 1.11
CA TRP A 126 12.62 -11.00 0.56
C TRP A 126 12.50 -11.41 -0.91
N LYS A 127 11.36 -11.99 -1.26
CA LYS A 127 11.12 -12.52 -2.62
C LYS A 127 10.23 -11.59 -3.41
N LEU A 128 10.71 -11.06 -4.51
CA LEU A 128 9.86 -10.34 -5.45
C LEU A 128 8.77 -11.30 -5.98
N PRO A 129 7.47 -10.96 -5.88
CA PRO A 129 6.41 -11.77 -6.48
C PRO A 129 6.66 -11.99 -7.96
N LYS A 130 6.46 -13.22 -8.44
CA LYS A 130 6.73 -13.58 -9.84
C LYS A 130 5.91 -12.76 -10.83
N GLN A 131 4.73 -12.28 -10.43
CA GLN A 131 3.87 -11.44 -11.27
C GLN A 131 4.41 -10.01 -11.43
N TRP A 132 5.33 -9.55 -10.58
CA TRP A 132 5.91 -8.21 -10.63
C TRP A 132 7.12 -8.16 -11.57
N ASN A 133 6.95 -8.70 -12.79
CA ASN A 133 7.98 -8.75 -13.81
C ASN A 133 7.85 -7.58 -14.79
N PHE A 134 8.07 -6.36 -14.29
CA PHE A 134 7.97 -5.13 -15.07
C PHE A 134 9.33 -4.41 -15.10
N SER A 135 9.68 -3.83 -16.26
CA SER A 135 10.96 -3.13 -16.47
C SER A 135 11.12 -1.88 -15.61
N ASN A 136 10.01 -1.38 -15.07
CA ASN A 136 9.95 -0.18 -14.25
C ASN A 136 10.07 -0.46 -12.74
N ILE A 137 10.34 -1.71 -12.36
CA ILE A 137 10.61 -2.11 -10.97
C ILE A 137 12.10 -2.32 -10.76
N LYS A 138 12.61 -1.79 -9.66
CA LYS A 138 13.96 -2.05 -9.14
C LYS A 138 13.84 -2.58 -7.73
N VAL A 139 14.66 -3.55 -7.38
CA VAL A 139 14.72 -4.12 -6.03
C VAL A 139 16.12 -3.94 -5.49
N ASP A 140 16.21 -3.48 -4.26
CA ASP A 140 17.47 -3.25 -3.56
C ASP A 140 17.33 -3.64 -2.08
N ASN A 141 18.45 -3.80 -1.40
CA ASN A 141 18.49 -4.10 0.02
C ASN A 141 18.17 -2.84 0.83
N ILE A 142 17.34 -2.98 1.87
CA ILE A 142 17.00 -1.87 2.77
C ILE A 142 18.23 -1.27 3.48
N ALA A 143 19.33 -2.02 3.62
CA ALA A 143 20.60 -1.53 4.16
C ALA A 143 21.31 -0.51 3.27
N ASN A 144 20.87 -0.31 2.02
CA ASN A 144 21.44 0.66 1.08
C ASN A 144 20.74 2.04 1.09
N LEU A 145 19.80 2.26 2.03
CA LEU A 145 19.11 3.54 2.27
C LEU A 145 19.91 4.46 3.21
#